data_AF-A0A9W7MK75-F1
#
_entry.id   AF-A0A9W7MK75-F1
#
_cell.length_a   1.000
_cell.length_b   1.000
_cell.length_c   1.000
_cell.angle_alpha   90.00
_cell.angle_beta   90.00
_cell.angle_gamma   90.00
#
_symmetry.space_group_name_H-M   'P 1'
#
loop_
_entity.id
_entity.type
_entity.pdbx_description
1 polymer ?
#
loop_
_entity_poly.entity_id
_entity_poly.type
_entity_poly.pdbx_seq_one_letter_code
_entity_poly.pdbx_strand_id
1 'polypeptide(L)'
;MEDCGSSDEDYYYSSDRDSLDGLENEDSDFQWAPSKGPTTKVITKESLLAAQREDLRRVMEMLSLREHHARTLLIHYRWDVEKLLAVLVEKGKTDLFSEAGVSVVESEGTETPMSSSSAAMCDICMEELPGDKMTKMDCGHAFCNDCWTEHFVVKINEGQSKRIRCMAHKCNAICDEAVVRNLVGKRHPDLAEKFDRFLLESYIEDNRMVKWCPSTPHCGNAIRVEDDEFCEVECSCGVQFCFSCLSEAHSPCSCMMWELWMKKCRDESETVNWITVHTKPCPKCHKPVEKNGGCNLVSCICGQAFCWLCGGATGRDHTWSRIAGHSCGRYIEDCEKKTERAKRDLYRYMHYHNRYKAHTDSFKLESKLKETILEKVSISEERESRLRDFSWVNNGLLRLFRSRRVLSYSYPFAFYMFGEELFKDEMTNEEREIKQHLFEDQQQQLEANVEKLSKFLEEPFDQYTDDKVMEIRMHVINLSVIIDNLCQKMYECIDNDLLGSLQLNTHNIAPYKSKGIEKASELAVCRSSKASTTTGNCLPSDCGTSGKRDRSFSFGSSDDSGCPSPKQPKKESYGGGFFDLNLPAEVLDRN
;
A
#
# COMPACT_ATOMS: atom_id res chain seq x y z
N MET A 1 -34.00 55.00 -54.44
CA MET A 1 -33.59 55.33 -53.07
C MET A 1 -32.56 54.29 -52.70
N GLU A 2 -31.31 54.40 -53.16
CA GLU A 2 -30.25 55.33 -52.67
C GLU A 2 -29.99 55.09 -51.17
N ASP A 3 -28.78 54.93 -50.64
CA ASP A 3 -27.39 54.91 -51.11
C ASP A 3 -26.56 54.38 -49.89
N CYS A 4 -25.66 53.40 -50.06
CA CYS A 4 -24.20 53.50 -49.89
C CYS A 4 -23.64 54.23 -48.64
N GLY A 5 -22.63 53.64 -47.96
CA GLY A 5 -21.72 54.38 -47.08
C GLY A 5 -21.01 53.57 -45.97
N SER A 6 -19.74 53.23 -46.23
CA SER A 6 -18.76 52.61 -45.32
C SER A 6 -18.16 53.61 -44.31
N SER A 7 -17.70 53.15 -43.13
CA SER A 7 -16.51 53.71 -42.46
C SER A 7 -15.97 52.77 -41.36
N ASP A 8 -14.66 52.51 -41.44
CA ASP A 8 -13.80 51.96 -40.38
C ASP A 8 -13.75 52.87 -39.15
N GLU A 9 -13.41 52.32 -37.97
CA GLU A 9 -12.53 52.97 -36.97
C GLU A 9 -11.81 51.93 -36.07
N ASP A 10 -10.48 52.05 -36.06
CA ASP A 10 -9.50 51.37 -35.21
C ASP A 10 -9.42 51.98 -33.80
N TYR A 11 -9.27 51.18 -32.74
CA TYR A 11 -8.84 51.67 -31.41
C TYR A 11 -7.77 50.78 -30.74
N TYR A 12 -6.52 51.23 -30.93
CA TYR A 12 -5.39 51.40 -30.01
C TYR A 12 -5.13 50.46 -28.81
N TYR A 13 -3.87 50.01 -28.76
CA TYR A 13 -3.14 49.33 -27.69
C TYR A 13 -2.99 50.22 -26.44
N SER A 14 -3.24 49.69 -25.24
CA SER A 14 -2.66 50.21 -23.99
C SER A 14 -2.07 49.06 -23.18
N SER A 15 -0.75 49.12 -23.02
CA SER A 15 0.05 48.30 -22.11
C SER A 15 0.05 48.98 -20.75
N ASP A 16 -0.56 48.36 -19.74
CA ASP A 16 -0.31 48.75 -18.35
C ASP A 16 0.57 47.70 -17.68
N ARG A 17 1.79 48.18 -17.38
CA ARG A 17 2.83 47.53 -16.62
C ARG A 17 2.90 48.30 -15.31
N ASP A 18 2.30 47.73 -14.26
CA ASP A 18 2.44 48.15 -12.86
C ASP A 18 1.99 46.96 -12.01
N SER A 19 2.58 46.61 -10.88
CA SER A 19 3.86 46.90 -10.25
C SER A 19 4.01 45.79 -9.19
N LEU A 20 5.23 45.32 -8.99
CA LEU A 20 5.60 44.36 -7.95
C LEU A 20 5.57 45.11 -6.59
N ASP A 21 4.55 44.87 -5.76
CA ASP A 21 4.71 44.90 -4.30
C ASP A 21 3.44 44.39 -3.59
N GLY A 22 3.62 43.54 -2.58
CA GLY A 22 2.54 43.12 -1.68
C GLY A 22 2.23 41.62 -1.62
N LEU A 23 3.24 40.77 -1.39
CA LEU A 23 3.02 39.49 -0.72
C LEU A 23 3.47 39.63 0.73
N GLU A 24 2.66 40.32 1.53
CA GLU A 24 2.71 40.15 2.97
C GLU A 24 2.05 38.81 3.29
N ASN A 25 2.85 37.90 3.85
CA ASN A 25 2.41 36.66 4.46
C ASN A 25 1.41 36.99 5.58
N GLU A 26 0.12 36.80 5.32
CA GLU A 26 -0.82 36.59 6.40
C GLU A 26 -0.70 35.12 6.83
N ASP A 27 0.16 34.90 7.82
CA ASP A 27 0.15 33.73 8.69
C ASP A 27 -1.23 33.63 9.34
N SER A 28 -2.16 32.97 8.66
CA SER A 28 -3.36 32.44 9.30
C SER A 28 -2.93 31.26 10.17
N ASP A 29 -3.02 31.50 11.48
CA ASP A 29 -2.66 30.64 12.60
C ASP A 29 -3.55 29.37 12.60
N PHE A 30 -3.35 28.48 11.64
CA PHE A 30 -3.81 27.11 11.70
C PHE A 30 -2.78 26.32 12.49
N GLN A 31 -3.13 25.94 13.72
CA GLN A 31 -2.39 24.98 14.52
C GLN A 31 -2.11 23.72 13.69
N TRP A 32 -0.90 23.65 13.17
CA TRP A 32 -0.36 22.46 12.53
C TRP A 32 -0.25 21.38 13.60
N ALA A 33 -1.23 20.48 13.65
CA ALA A 33 -1.08 19.24 14.38
C ALA A 33 0.24 18.59 13.90
N PRO A 34 1.16 18.19 14.81
CA PRO A 34 2.42 17.61 14.40
C PRO A 34 2.12 16.45 13.45
N SER A 35 2.80 16.41 12.29
CA SER A 35 2.58 15.35 11.31
C SER A 35 2.64 14.01 12.04
N LYS A 36 1.51 13.30 12.12
CA LYS A 36 1.49 11.94 12.66
C LYS A 36 2.63 11.18 11.98
N GLY A 37 3.40 10.41 12.77
CA GLY A 37 4.45 9.56 12.23
C GLY A 37 3.90 8.64 11.12
N PRO A 38 4.78 7.97 10.35
CA PRO A 38 4.35 7.07 9.28
C PRO A 38 3.32 6.08 9.83
N THR A 39 2.12 6.08 9.24
CA THR A 39 0.96 5.28 9.71
C THR A 39 1.11 3.80 9.40
N THR A 40 2.22 3.43 8.77
CA THR A 40 2.53 2.08 8.29
C THR A 40 3.93 1.67 8.70
N LYS A 41 4.03 0.45 9.23
CA LYS A 41 5.25 -0.14 9.79
C LYS A 41 5.58 -1.47 9.13
N VAL A 42 6.84 -1.67 8.77
CA VAL A 42 7.37 -2.95 8.27
C VAL A 42 7.78 -3.81 9.45
N ILE A 43 7.25 -5.03 9.47
CA ILE A 43 7.63 -6.10 10.36
C ILE A 43 8.51 -7.07 9.58
N THR A 44 9.81 -7.06 9.85
CA THR A 44 10.75 -8.09 9.40
C THR A 44 10.66 -9.34 10.27
N LYS A 45 11.27 -10.44 9.82
CA LYS A 45 11.39 -11.69 10.59
C LYS A 45 11.96 -11.48 12.00
N GLU A 46 12.92 -10.58 12.16
CA GLU A 46 13.58 -10.28 13.45
C GLU A 46 12.69 -9.43 14.35
N SER A 47 11.87 -8.55 13.77
CA SER A 47 10.99 -7.64 14.51
C SER A 47 9.61 -8.23 14.83
N LEU A 48 9.22 -9.36 14.22
CA LEU A 48 7.91 -9.99 14.41
C LEU A 48 7.61 -10.33 15.88
N LEU A 49 8.57 -10.91 16.59
CA LEU A 49 8.43 -11.17 18.03
C LEU A 49 8.29 -9.86 18.83
N ALA A 50 8.93 -8.78 18.40
CA ALA A 50 8.81 -7.49 19.07
C ALA A 50 7.43 -6.86 18.83
N ALA A 51 6.91 -6.94 17.60
CA ALA A 51 5.55 -6.49 17.25
C ALA A 51 4.50 -7.20 18.09
N GLN A 52 4.57 -8.53 18.15
CA GLN A 52 3.65 -9.35 18.93
C GLN A 52 3.71 -9.00 20.43
N ARG A 53 4.93 -8.78 20.97
CA ARG A 53 5.13 -8.41 22.38
C ARG A 53 4.63 -7.00 22.69
N GLU A 54 4.70 -6.07 21.75
CA GLU A 54 4.15 -4.72 21.92
C GLU A 54 2.63 -4.77 22.18
N ASP A 55 1.89 -5.46 21.31
CA ASP A 55 0.43 -5.60 21.45
C ASP A 55 0.05 -6.41 22.70
N LEU A 56 0.83 -7.44 23.00
CA LEU A 56 0.64 -8.25 24.21
C LEU A 56 0.83 -7.43 25.49
N ARG A 57 1.90 -6.65 25.58
CA ARG A 57 2.15 -5.76 26.73
C ARG A 57 1.04 -4.73 26.88
N ARG A 58 0.58 -4.14 25.78
CA ARG A 58 -0.52 -3.18 25.80
C ARG A 58 -1.78 -3.78 26.45
N VAL A 59 -2.17 -5.00 26.06
CA VAL A 59 -3.33 -5.70 26.66
C VAL A 59 -3.06 -6.10 28.12
N MET A 60 -1.86 -6.58 28.43
CA MET A 60 -1.47 -6.94 29.81
C MET A 60 -1.56 -5.74 30.75
N GLU A 61 -1.04 -4.58 30.35
CA GLU A 61 -1.05 -3.35 31.16
C GLU A 61 -2.48 -2.82 31.36
N MET A 62 -3.29 -2.77 30.30
CA MET A 62 -4.67 -2.26 30.37
C MET A 62 -5.60 -3.16 31.21
N LEU A 63 -5.41 -4.48 31.16
CA LEU A 63 -6.28 -5.44 31.85
C LEU A 63 -5.67 -6.01 33.14
N SER A 64 -4.39 -5.73 33.42
CA SER A 64 -3.61 -6.31 34.53
C SER A 64 -3.61 -7.85 34.50
N LEU A 65 -3.37 -8.42 33.31
CA LEU A 65 -3.40 -9.87 33.07
C LEU A 65 -1.99 -10.47 32.95
N ARG A 66 -1.91 -11.78 33.19
CA ARG A 66 -0.72 -12.58 32.87
C ARG A 66 -0.58 -12.75 31.35
N GLU A 67 0.63 -13.05 30.89
CA GLU A 67 0.97 -13.12 29.46
C GLU A 67 0.06 -14.10 28.69
N HIS A 68 -0.17 -15.30 29.21
CA HIS A 68 -0.96 -16.33 28.55
C HIS A 68 -2.45 -15.98 28.48
N HIS A 69 -3.00 -15.29 29.49
CA HIS A 69 -4.37 -14.77 29.47
C HIS A 69 -4.53 -13.67 28.42
N ALA A 70 -3.61 -12.71 28.39
CA ALA A 70 -3.63 -11.62 27.41
C ALA A 70 -3.50 -12.17 25.97
N ARG A 71 -2.64 -13.17 25.77
CA ARG A 71 -2.47 -13.80 24.46
C ARG A 71 -3.71 -14.60 24.05
N THR A 72 -4.32 -15.34 24.98
CA THR A 72 -5.59 -16.04 24.70
C THR A 72 -6.67 -15.08 24.24
N LEU A 73 -6.78 -13.90 24.89
CA LEU A 73 -7.72 -12.86 24.47
C LEU A 73 -7.38 -12.31 23.09
N LEU A 74 -6.12 -11.98 22.84
CA LEU A 74 -5.68 -11.49 21.54
C LEU A 74 -5.99 -12.51 20.44
N ILE A 75 -5.63 -13.78 20.61
CA ILE A 75 -5.97 -14.83 19.66
C ILE A 75 -7.49 -14.98 19.53
N HIS A 76 -8.26 -14.84 20.62
CA HIS A 76 -9.73 -14.87 20.59
C HIS A 76 -10.31 -13.84 19.61
N TYR A 77 -9.84 -12.60 19.75
CA TYR A 77 -10.24 -11.44 18.95
C TYR A 77 -9.36 -11.23 17.71
N ARG A 78 -8.61 -12.26 17.29
CA ARG A 78 -7.78 -12.24 16.07
C ARG A 78 -6.77 -11.09 16.02
N TRP A 79 -6.12 -10.83 17.15
CA TRP A 79 -5.12 -9.79 17.37
C TRP A 79 -5.61 -8.35 17.14
N ASP A 80 -6.93 -8.15 17.05
CA ASP A 80 -7.56 -6.83 16.97
C ASP A 80 -7.72 -6.22 18.36
N VAL A 81 -6.75 -5.39 18.74
CA VAL A 81 -6.71 -4.70 20.04
C VAL A 81 -7.89 -3.73 20.18
N GLU A 82 -8.29 -3.06 19.11
CA GLU A 82 -9.37 -2.06 19.16
C GLU A 82 -10.72 -2.73 19.36
N LYS A 83 -10.98 -3.82 18.65
CA LYS A 83 -12.20 -4.63 18.86
C LYS A 83 -12.25 -5.21 20.27
N LEU A 84 -11.12 -5.69 20.79
CA LEU A 84 -11.03 -6.17 22.16
C LEU A 84 -11.40 -5.06 23.16
N LEU A 85 -10.85 -3.85 22.96
CA LEU A 85 -11.15 -2.68 23.80
C LEU A 85 -12.60 -2.22 23.68
N ALA A 86 -13.19 -2.25 22.49
CA ALA A 86 -14.61 -1.94 22.29
C ALA A 86 -15.50 -2.91 23.08
N VAL A 87 -15.24 -4.22 22.98
CA VAL A 87 -15.99 -5.23 23.74
C VAL A 87 -15.79 -5.08 25.25
N LEU A 88 -14.58 -4.73 25.69
CA LEU A 88 -14.29 -4.44 27.10
C LEU A 88 -15.15 -3.28 27.62
N VAL A 89 -15.31 -2.21 26.84
CA VAL A 89 -16.13 -1.04 27.20
C VAL A 89 -17.62 -1.38 27.20
N GLU A 90 -18.09 -2.15 26.21
CA GLU A 90 -19.52 -2.49 26.06
C GLU A 90 -20.01 -3.53 27.06
N LYS A 91 -19.27 -4.62 27.26
CA LYS A 91 -19.71 -5.80 28.04
C LYS A 91 -18.97 -5.98 29.37
N GLY A 92 -17.82 -5.33 29.56
CA GLY A 92 -16.99 -5.48 30.75
C GLY A 92 -16.07 -6.71 30.75
N LYS A 93 -15.26 -6.83 31.82
CA LYS A 93 -14.16 -7.82 31.91
C LYS A 93 -14.64 -9.27 32.02
N THR A 94 -15.73 -9.51 32.76
CA THR A 94 -16.22 -10.88 33.05
C THR A 94 -16.68 -11.59 31.79
N ASP A 95 -17.44 -10.90 30.95
CA ASP A 95 -17.97 -11.44 29.71
C ASP A 95 -16.83 -11.65 28.71
N LEU A 96 -15.92 -10.68 28.59
CA LEU A 96 -14.71 -10.77 27.78
C LEU A 96 -13.89 -12.03 28.10
N PHE A 97 -13.66 -12.31 29.38
CA PHE A 97 -12.87 -13.48 29.82
C PHE A 97 -13.60 -14.79 29.58
N SER A 98 -14.90 -14.86 29.89
CA SER A 98 -15.68 -16.08 29.73
C SER A 98 -15.85 -16.48 28.25
N GLU A 99 -16.11 -15.52 27.35
CA GLU A 99 -16.23 -15.74 25.91
C GLU A 99 -14.91 -16.30 25.32
N ALA A 100 -13.76 -15.80 25.81
CA ALA A 100 -12.45 -16.23 25.36
C ALA A 100 -11.93 -17.52 26.03
N GLY A 101 -12.63 -18.07 27.02
CA GLY A 101 -12.18 -19.25 27.77
C GLY A 101 -11.02 -18.93 28.74
N VAL A 102 -10.94 -17.70 29.23
CA VAL A 102 -9.95 -17.27 30.22
C VAL A 102 -10.53 -17.41 31.62
N SER A 103 -9.94 -18.28 32.44
CA SER A 103 -10.30 -18.42 33.85
C SER A 103 -9.39 -17.54 34.69
N VAL A 104 -9.79 -16.28 34.91
CA VAL A 104 -9.10 -15.40 35.87
C VAL A 104 -9.70 -15.64 37.25
N VAL A 105 -8.92 -16.26 38.14
CA VAL A 105 -9.26 -16.30 39.56
C VAL A 105 -8.69 -15.02 40.18
N GLU A 106 -9.54 -14.09 40.61
CA GLU A 106 -9.09 -12.97 41.42
C GLU A 106 -8.47 -13.54 42.70
N SER A 107 -7.15 -13.38 42.84
CA SER A 107 -6.42 -13.94 43.96
C SER A 107 -6.67 -13.08 45.20
N GLU A 108 -7.74 -13.37 45.94
CA GLU A 108 -7.71 -13.15 47.38
C GLU A 108 -6.79 -14.22 47.97
N GLY A 109 -5.65 -13.76 48.50
CA GLY A 109 -4.51 -14.60 48.80
C GLY A 109 -4.84 -15.76 49.72
N THR A 110 -4.56 -16.98 49.26
CA THR A 110 -4.08 -18.10 50.09
C THR A 110 -3.44 -19.13 49.15
N GLU A 111 -2.21 -18.87 48.68
CA GLU A 111 -1.39 -19.96 48.14
C GLU A 111 -0.97 -20.85 49.31
N THR A 112 -1.75 -21.91 49.55
CA THR A 112 -1.34 -22.98 50.44
C THR A 112 -0.36 -23.83 49.63
N PRO A 113 0.92 -23.97 50.02
CA PRO A 113 1.85 -24.83 49.29
C PRO A 113 1.32 -26.26 49.37
N MET A 114 1.07 -26.89 48.22
CA MET A 114 0.75 -28.32 48.21
C MET A 114 1.93 -29.09 48.80
N SER A 115 1.67 -29.77 49.92
CA SER A 115 2.61 -30.72 50.52
C SER A 115 3.00 -31.77 49.47
N SER A 116 4.30 -31.91 49.26
CA SER A 116 4.93 -32.71 48.20
C SER A 116 4.85 -34.24 48.39
N SER A 117 3.78 -34.76 49.02
CA SER A 117 3.73 -36.17 49.44
C SER A 117 2.39 -36.91 49.23
N SER A 118 1.39 -36.34 48.56
CA SER A 118 0.17 -37.07 48.20
C SER A 118 0.20 -37.51 46.74
N ALA A 119 0.11 -38.82 46.48
CA ALA A 119 -0.19 -39.35 45.15
C ALA A 119 -1.59 -38.91 44.72
N ALA A 120 -1.75 -38.56 43.45
CA ALA A 120 -3.03 -38.18 42.84
C ALA A 120 -3.34 -39.13 41.68
N MET A 121 -4.62 -39.45 41.48
CA MET A 121 -5.08 -40.27 40.36
C MET A 121 -5.33 -39.40 39.13
N CYS A 122 -4.86 -39.85 37.96
CA CYS A 122 -5.14 -39.20 36.68
C CYS A 122 -6.45 -39.76 36.09
N ASP A 123 -7.47 -38.92 35.89
CA ASP A 123 -8.78 -39.36 35.36
C ASP A 123 -8.76 -39.78 33.87
N ILE A 124 -7.62 -39.65 33.19
CA ILE A 124 -7.45 -40.00 31.77
C ILE A 124 -6.84 -41.39 31.61
N CYS A 125 -5.69 -41.64 32.25
CA CYS A 125 -5.01 -42.94 32.20
C CYS A 125 -5.35 -43.85 33.39
N MET A 126 -6.06 -43.34 34.40
CA MET A 126 -6.43 -44.05 35.63
C MET A 126 -5.22 -44.50 36.48
N GLU A 127 -4.08 -43.83 36.36
CA GLU A 127 -2.85 -44.12 37.10
C GLU A 127 -2.66 -43.19 38.32
N GLU A 128 -2.20 -43.74 39.44
CA GLU A 128 -1.77 -42.96 40.60
C GLU A 128 -0.31 -42.52 40.46
N LEU A 129 -0.09 -41.21 40.45
CA LEU A 129 1.23 -40.63 40.27
C LEU A 129 1.52 -39.58 41.35
N PRO A 130 2.80 -39.36 41.71
CA PRO A 130 3.15 -38.31 42.64
C PRO A 130 2.90 -36.93 42.03
N GLY A 131 2.71 -35.93 42.90
CA GLY A 131 2.32 -34.57 42.49
C GLY A 131 3.29 -33.87 41.54
N ASP A 132 4.56 -34.28 41.49
CA ASP A 132 5.57 -33.77 40.56
C ASP A 132 5.34 -34.20 39.09
N LYS A 133 4.61 -35.30 38.89
CA LYS A 133 4.20 -35.81 37.57
C LYS A 133 2.81 -35.33 37.16
N MET A 134 2.19 -34.46 37.93
CA MET A 134 0.85 -33.92 37.70
C MET A 134 0.95 -32.43 37.42
N THR A 135 0.28 -31.95 36.37
CA THR A 135 0.18 -30.53 36.07
C THR A 135 -1.27 -30.08 36.22
N LYS A 136 -1.47 -29.03 37.02
CA LYS A 136 -2.77 -28.37 37.23
C LYS A 136 -2.84 -27.10 36.37
N MET A 137 -3.98 -26.88 35.72
CA MET A 137 -4.27 -25.69 34.92
C MET A 137 -5.06 -24.64 35.71
N ASP A 138 -5.17 -23.43 35.19
CA ASP A 138 -5.90 -22.32 35.81
C ASP A 138 -7.39 -22.62 36.04
N CYS A 139 -7.99 -23.50 35.24
CA CYS A 139 -9.36 -23.98 35.44
C CYS A 139 -9.52 -24.93 36.62
N GLY A 140 -8.43 -25.28 37.31
CA GLY A 140 -8.43 -26.15 38.48
C GLY A 140 -8.23 -27.64 38.18
N HIS A 141 -8.34 -28.07 36.92
CA HIS A 141 -8.16 -29.47 36.52
C HIS A 141 -6.68 -29.86 36.48
N ALA A 142 -6.36 -31.06 36.96
CA ALA A 142 -5.02 -31.62 36.98
C ALA A 142 -5.00 -33.02 36.35
N PHE A 143 -4.00 -33.27 35.50
CA PHE A 143 -3.77 -34.57 34.86
C PHE A 143 -2.26 -34.86 34.83
N CYS A 144 -1.89 -36.11 34.55
CA CYS A 144 -0.49 -36.47 34.47
C CYS A 144 0.20 -35.81 33.27
N ASN A 145 1.51 -35.58 33.40
CA ASN A 145 2.31 -34.92 32.38
C ASN A 145 2.33 -35.70 31.06
N ASP A 146 2.23 -37.02 31.09
CA ASP A 146 2.19 -37.85 29.88
C ASP A 146 0.88 -37.64 29.11
N CYS A 147 -0.28 -37.69 29.79
CA CYS A 147 -1.56 -37.41 29.16
C CYS A 147 -1.62 -35.98 28.60
N TRP A 148 -1.12 -34.98 29.34
CA TRP A 148 -1.01 -33.61 28.84
C TRP A 148 -0.15 -33.53 27.58
N THR A 149 1.02 -34.18 27.59
CA THR A 149 1.95 -34.14 26.46
C THR A 149 1.33 -34.77 25.22
N GLU A 150 0.71 -35.94 25.33
CA GLU A 150 0.05 -36.60 24.20
C GLU A 150 -1.11 -35.76 23.64
N HIS A 151 -1.92 -35.15 24.52
CA HIS A 151 -2.98 -34.23 24.10
C HIS A 151 -2.43 -33.04 23.33
N PHE A 152 -1.36 -32.41 23.82
CA PHE A 152 -0.74 -31.28 23.14
C PHE A 152 -0.15 -31.68 21.79
N VAL A 153 0.54 -32.83 21.72
CA VAL A 153 1.11 -33.35 20.46
C VAL A 153 0.01 -33.56 19.42
N VAL A 154 -1.10 -34.20 19.80
CA VAL A 154 -2.25 -34.41 18.92
C VAL A 154 -2.81 -33.06 18.46
N LYS A 155 -3.05 -32.13 19.38
CA LYS A 155 -3.65 -30.83 19.08
C LYS A 155 -2.77 -29.95 18.19
N ILE A 156 -1.45 -29.99 18.38
CA ILE A 156 -0.48 -29.29 17.53
C ILE A 156 -0.47 -29.88 16.12
N ASN A 157 -0.53 -31.21 16.00
CA ASN A 157 -0.55 -31.88 14.69
C ASN A 157 -1.88 -31.72 13.95
N GLU A 158 -3.00 -31.60 14.66
CA GLU A 158 -4.32 -31.26 14.11
C GLU A 158 -4.43 -29.78 13.66
N GLY A 159 -3.38 -28.97 13.83
CA GLY A 159 -3.40 -27.54 13.48
C GLY A 159 -4.17 -26.66 14.48
N GLN A 160 -4.50 -27.17 15.67
CA GLN A 160 -5.20 -26.45 16.75
C GLN A 160 -4.24 -25.80 17.74
N SER A 161 -2.99 -25.51 17.33
CA SER A 161 -1.93 -24.92 18.16
C SER A 161 -2.33 -23.59 18.79
N LYS A 162 -3.18 -22.79 18.13
CA LYS A 162 -3.57 -21.44 18.59
C LYS A 162 -4.49 -21.44 19.83
N ARG A 163 -5.30 -22.48 20.06
CA ARG A 163 -6.31 -22.53 21.14
C ARG A 163 -6.52 -23.94 21.70
N ILE A 164 -5.50 -24.48 22.36
CA ILE A 164 -5.58 -25.82 22.97
C ILE A 164 -6.44 -25.75 24.23
N ARG A 165 -7.59 -26.45 24.24
CA ARG A 165 -8.49 -26.52 25.39
C ARG A 165 -8.06 -27.58 26.41
N CYS A 166 -8.46 -27.37 27.65
CA CYS A 166 -8.35 -28.37 28.73
C CYS A 166 -9.04 -29.69 28.34
N MET A 167 -8.47 -30.81 28.80
CA MET A 167 -8.98 -32.16 28.51
C MET A 167 -10.25 -32.52 29.30
N ALA A 168 -10.57 -31.75 30.34
CA ALA A 168 -11.76 -31.99 31.16
C ALA A 168 -13.04 -31.80 30.35
N HIS A 169 -14.02 -32.68 30.60
CA HIS A 169 -15.31 -32.66 29.91
C HIS A 169 -16.02 -31.31 30.12
N LYS A 170 -16.43 -30.67 29.01
CA LYS A 170 -17.08 -29.35 28.97
C LYS A 170 -16.25 -28.19 29.54
N CYS A 171 -14.95 -28.36 29.72
CA CYS A 171 -14.07 -27.25 30.09
C CYS A 171 -13.66 -26.46 28.84
N ASN A 172 -13.97 -25.16 28.82
CA ASN A 172 -13.59 -24.26 27.72
C ASN A 172 -12.29 -23.49 27.99
N ALA A 173 -11.60 -23.80 29.09
CA ALA A 173 -10.37 -23.10 29.46
C ALA A 173 -9.24 -23.40 28.47
N ILE A 174 -8.53 -22.35 28.04
CA ILE A 174 -7.35 -22.47 27.18
C ILE A 174 -6.12 -22.78 28.02
N CYS A 175 -5.29 -23.68 27.51
CA CYS A 175 -4.07 -24.13 28.19
C CYS A 175 -2.96 -23.08 28.11
N ASP A 176 -2.22 -22.89 29.20
CA ASP A 176 -1.05 -22.01 29.23
C ASP A 176 0.04 -22.53 28.27
N GLU A 177 0.45 -21.67 27.36
CA GLU A 177 1.47 -21.95 26.35
C GLU A 177 2.85 -22.22 26.97
N ALA A 178 3.16 -21.65 28.14
CA ALA A 178 4.39 -21.97 28.86
C ALA A 178 4.38 -23.43 29.33
N VAL A 179 3.23 -23.93 29.77
CA VAL A 179 3.04 -25.33 30.15
C VAL A 179 3.12 -26.23 28.91
N VAL A 180 2.45 -25.86 27.81
CA VAL A 180 2.52 -26.59 26.54
C VAL A 180 3.97 -26.72 26.06
N ARG A 181 4.69 -25.59 26.01
CA ARG A 181 6.11 -25.56 25.59
C ARG A 181 6.99 -26.41 26.48
N ASN A 182 6.81 -26.35 27.80
CA ASN A 182 7.61 -27.13 28.74
C ASN A 182 7.35 -28.64 28.63
N LEU A 183 6.08 -29.06 28.56
CA LEU A 183 5.73 -30.49 28.50
C LEU A 183 6.08 -31.11 27.14
N VAL A 184 5.73 -30.44 26.04
CA VAL A 184 6.08 -30.91 24.69
C VAL A 184 7.59 -30.84 24.47
N GLY A 185 8.25 -29.75 24.87
CA GLY A 185 9.70 -29.56 24.65
C GLY A 185 10.57 -30.59 25.36
N LYS A 186 10.10 -31.20 26.45
CA LYS A 186 10.81 -32.30 27.13
C LYS A 186 10.89 -33.57 26.30
N ARG A 187 9.87 -33.88 25.49
CA ARG A 187 9.77 -35.14 24.71
C ARG A 187 9.95 -34.93 23.21
N HIS A 188 9.51 -33.79 22.69
CA HIS A 188 9.47 -33.46 21.27
C HIS A 188 9.88 -32.00 21.02
N PRO A 189 11.20 -31.68 21.05
CA PRO A 189 11.71 -30.33 20.80
C PRO A 189 11.23 -29.72 19.47
N ASP A 190 11.23 -30.50 18.40
CA ASP A 190 10.81 -30.05 17.06
C ASP A 190 9.33 -29.63 17.02
N LEU A 191 8.46 -30.31 17.80
CA LEU A 191 7.05 -29.94 17.90
C LEU A 191 6.84 -28.68 18.75
N ALA A 192 7.68 -28.46 19.76
CA ALA A 192 7.65 -27.22 20.54
C ALA A 192 8.07 -26.01 19.67
N GLU A 193 9.10 -26.17 18.83
CA GLU A 193 9.49 -25.13 17.86
C GLU A 193 8.36 -24.88 16.83
N LYS A 194 7.73 -25.94 16.33
CA LYS A 194 6.57 -25.84 15.43
C LYS A 194 5.40 -25.10 16.09
N PHE A 195 5.14 -25.37 17.37
CA PHE A 195 4.12 -24.68 18.17
C PHE A 195 4.43 -23.18 18.29
N ASP A 196 5.66 -22.83 18.68
CA ASP A 196 6.09 -21.43 18.80
C ASP A 196 6.01 -20.69 17.45
N ARG A 197 6.37 -21.36 16.35
CA ARG A 197 6.23 -20.81 14.99
C ARG A 197 4.76 -20.53 14.65
N PHE A 198 3.86 -21.50 14.83
CA PHE A 198 2.44 -21.30 14.53
C PHE A 198 1.79 -20.20 15.36
N LEU A 199 2.19 -20.11 16.62
CA LEU A 199 1.72 -19.06 17.50
C LEU A 199 2.20 -17.67 17.04
N LEU A 200 3.44 -17.59 16.56
CA LEU A 200 4.00 -16.37 15.99
C LEU A 200 3.33 -15.99 14.66
N GLU A 201 3.14 -16.96 13.75
CA GLU A 201 2.49 -16.76 12.45
C GLU A 201 1.02 -16.35 12.59
N SER A 202 0.34 -16.79 13.65
CA SER A 202 -1.03 -16.36 13.96
C SER A 202 -1.20 -14.84 14.07
N TYR A 203 -0.14 -14.13 14.47
CA TYR A 203 -0.15 -12.66 14.57
C TYR A 203 -0.38 -12.00 13.22
N ILE A 204 0.13 -12.58 12.13
CA ILE A 204 0.00 -12.01 10.80
C ILE A 204 -1.24 -12.58 10.09
N GLU A 205 -1.50 -13.88 10.25
CA GLU A 205 -2.60 -14.54 9.54
C GLU A 205 -3.99 -14.07 10.01
N ASP A 206 -4.15 -13.86 11.31
CA ASP A 206 -5.47 -13.57 11.88
C ASP A 206 -5.73 -12.06 11.99
N ASN A 207 -4.69 -11.23 11.98
CA ASN A 207 -4.79 -9.79 12.20
C ASN A 207 -5.17 -9.04 10.92
N ARG A 208 -6.30 -8.33 10.95
CA ARG A 208 -6.76 -7.52 9.80
C ARG A 208 -5.82 -6.34 9.47
N MET A 209 -5.13 -5.81 10.48
CA MET A 209 -4.23 -4.66 10.37
C MET A 209 -2.79 -5.07 10.09
N VAL A 210 -2.49 -6.37 9.94
CA VAL A 210 -1.16 -6.87 9.59
C VAL A 210 -1.25 -7.84 8.42
N LYS A 211 -0.53 -7.60 7.32
CA LYS A 211 -0.53 -8.50 6.16
C LYS A 211 0.86 -8.70 5.58
N TRP A 212 1.08 -9.89 5.00
CA TRP A 212 2.31 -10.19 4.28
C TRP A 212 2.48 -9.30 3.05
N CYS A 213 3.73 -8.96 2.73
CA CYS A 213 4.06 -8.34 1.46
C CYS A 213 3.81 -9.34 0.30
N PRO A 214 3.08 -8.95 -0.76
CA PRO A 214 2.75 -9.82 -1.89
C PRO A 214 3.88 -9.93 -2.91
N SER A 215 5.12 -9.57 -2.56
CA SER A 215 6.25 -9.62 -3.48
C SER A 215 6.48 -11.04 -4.00
N THR A 216 6.82 -11.17 -5.27
CA THR A 216 7.20 -12.45 -5.89
C THR A 216 8.63 -12.35 -6.42
N PRO A 217 9.61 -13.09 -5.84
CA PRO A 217 9.50 -14.00 -4.69
C PRO A 217 9.21 -13.26 -3.36
N HIS A 218 8.65 -13.97 -2.37
CA HIS A 218 8.31 -13.39 -1.06
C HIS A 218 9.54 -12.82 -0.35
N CYS A 219 9.48 -11.55 0.03
CA CYS A 219 10.56 -10.85 0.74
C CYS A 219 10.62 -11.18 2.24
N GLY A 220 9.60 -11.86 2.77
CA GLY A 220 9.51 -12.24 4.19
C GLY A 220 9.11 -11.10 5.14
N ASN A 221 8.70 -9.94 4.62
CA ASN A 221 8.22 -8.81 5.41
C ASN A 221 6.68 -8.81 5.50
N ALA A 222 6.15 -8.38 6.64
CA ALA A 222 4.75 -8.02 6.83
C ALA A 222 4.60 -6.51 7.05
N ILE A 223 3.43 -5.96 6.77
CA ILE A 223 3.10 -4.55 6.96
C ILE A 223 2.00 -4.44 8.02
N ARG A 224 2.21 -3.61 9.02
CA ARG A 224 1.21 -3.20 10.02
C ARG A 224 0.72 -1.79 9.72
N VAL A 225 -0.60 -1.60 9.72
CA VAL A 225 -1.25 -0.29 9.52
C VAL A 225 -1.93 0.14 10.83
N GLU A 226 -1.89 1.43 11.16
CA GLU A 226 -2.43 1.95 12.42
C GLU A 226 -3.78 2.68 12.31
N ASP A 227 -4.13 3.23 11.13
CA ASP A 227 -5.36 4.02 10.97
C ASP A 227 -6.43 3.29 10.12
N ASP A 228 -6.19 3.10 8.82
CA ASP A 228 -7.22 2.65 7.86
C ASP A 228 -6.75 1.45 7.01
N GLU A 229 -7.63 0.46 6.86
CA GLU A 229 -7.43 -0.71 6.00
C GLU A 229 -7.41 -0.33 4.50
N PHE A 230 -8.06 0.78 4.12
CA PHE A 230 -8.11 1.29 2.76
C PHE A 230 -6.91 2.20 2.45
N CYS A 231 -5.72 1.63 2.47
CA CYS A 231 -4.50 2.35 2.11
C CYS A 231 -3.64 1.59 1.10
N GLU A 232 -2.78 2.34 0.42
CA GLU A 232 -1.70 1.80 -0.41
C GLU A 232 -0.38 1.97 0.34
N VAL A 233 0.48 0.96 0.25
CA VAL A 233 1.73 0.90 1.00
C VAL A 233 2.89 0.48 0.11
N GLU A 234 4.07 1.04 0.38
CA GLU A 234 5.33 0.59 -0.22
C GLU A 234 6.14 -0.17 0.83
N CYS A 235 6.41 -1.45 0.55
CA CYS A 235 7.27 -2.27 1.40
C CYS A 235 8.73 -1.81 1.32
N SER A 236 9.55 -2.13 2.32
CA SER A 236 11.00 -1.90 2.28
C SER A 236 11.70 -2.57 1.08
N CYS A 237 11.11 -3.63 0.51
CA CYS A 237 11.59 -4.26 -0.73
C CYS A 237 11.25 -3.49 -2.01
N GLY A 238 10.49 -2.40 -1.93
CA GLY A 238 10.11 -1.53 -3.06
C GLY A 238 8.80 -1.89 -3.75
N VAL A 239 8.13 -2.98 -3.37
CA VAL A 239 6.81 -3.34 -3.92
C VAL A 239 5.73 -2.42 -3.36
N GLN A 240 4.96 -1.81 -4.25
CA GLN A 240 3.79 -0.98 -3.95
C GLN A 240 2.51 -1.79 -4.17
N PHE A 241 1.62 -1.84 -3.19
CA PHE A 241 0.40 -2.64 -3.26
C PHE A 241 -0.74 -2.05 -2.43
N CYS A 242 -1.97 -2.45 -2.73
CA CYS A 242 -3.15 -2.12 -1.95
C CYS A 242 -3.23 -3.02 -0.72
N PHE A 243 -3.28 -2.43 0.48
CA PHE A 243 -3.29 -3.20 1.73
C PHE A 243 -4.56 -4.05 1.89
N SER A 244 -5.70 -3.57 1.39
CA SER A 244 -6.98 -4.27 1.50
C SER A 244 -7.00 -5.57 0.67
N CYS A 245 -6.69 -5.51 -0.63
CA CYS A 245 -6.80 -6.65 -1.56
C CYS A 245 -5.48 -7.34 -1.94
N LEU A 246 -4.33 -6.82 -1.49
CA LEU A 246 -2.98 -7.32 -1.79
C LEU A 246 -2.58 -7.33 -3.28
N SER A 247 -3.39 -6.72 -4.15
CA SER A 247 -3.06 -6.50 -5.56
C SER A 247 -2.19 -5.25 -5.75
N GLU A 248 -1.74 -5.00 -6.98
CA GLU A 248 -1.06 -3.75 -7.32
C GLU A 248 -1.87 -2.53 -6.88
N ALA A 249 -1.19 -1.48 -6.46
CA ALA A 249 -1.82 -0.25 -5.99
C ALA A 249 -2.63 0.40 -7.13
N HIS A 250 -3.95 0.47 -6.95
CA HIS A 250 -4.94 0.68 -8.01
C HIS A 250 -5.86 1.90 -7.77
N SER A 251 -5.54 2.79 -6.84
CA SER A 251 -6.32 4.02 -6.62
C SER A 251 -6.21 4.97 -7.84
N PRO A 252 -7.31 5.60 -8.33
CA PRO A 252 -8.60 5.80 -7.65
C PRO A 252 -9.70 4.79 -8.01
N CYS A 253 -9.35 3.53 -8.25
CA CYS A 253 -10.32 2.45 -8.45
C CYS A 253 -10.52 1.67 -7.13
N SER A 254 -11.76 1.31 -6.81
CA SER A 254 -12.04 0.45 -5.64
C SER A 254 -11.54 -0.98 -5.87
N CYS A 255 -11.22 -1.73 -4.79
CA CYS A 255 -10.74 -3.11 -4.90
C CYS A 255 -11.66 -4.01 -5.75
N MET A 256 -12.98 -3.88 -5.55
CA MET A 256 -13.99 -4.65 -6.28
C MET A 256 -13.97 -4.34 -7.78
N MET A 257 -14.02 -3.06 -8.15
CA MET A 257 -13.95 -2.63 -9.56
C MET A 257 -12.65 -3.08 -10.21
N TRP A 258 -11.53 -2.99 -9.47
CA TRP A 258 -10.22 -3.40 -9.94
C TRP A 258 -10.15 -4.91 -10.20
N GLU A 259 -10.68 -5.74 -9.28
CA GLU A 259 -10.75 -7.18 -9.47
C GLU A 259 -11.57 -7.56 -10.72
N LEU A 260 -12.75 -6.94 -10.87
CA LEU A 260 -13.60 -7.13 -12.05
C LEU A 260 -12.90 -6.69 -13.34
N TRP A 261 -12.22 -5.54 -13.32
CA TRP A 261 -11.46 -5.03 -14.46
C TRP A 261 -10.36 -6.01 -14.87
N MET A 262 -9.58 -6.49 -13.91
CA MET A 262 -8.48 -7.43 -14.16
C MET A 262 -8.98 -8.78 -14.66
N LYS A 263 -10.12 -9.25 -14.15
CA LYS A 263 -10.80 -10.44 -14.68
C LYS A 263 -11.23 -10.23 -16.13
N LYS A 264 -11.91 -9.12 -16.43
CA LYS A 264 -12.33 -8.77 -17.80
C LYS A 264 -11.14 -8.64 -18.76
N CYS A 265 -10.03 -8.04 -18.30
CA CYS A 265 -8.80 -7.96 -19.07
C CYS A 265 -8.20 -9.33 -19.41
N ARG A 266 -8.29 -10.31 -18.50
CA ARG A 266 -7.85 -11.70 -18.76
C ARG A 266 -8.78 -12.40 -19.74
N ASP A 267 -10.09 -12.31 -19.51
CA ASP A 267 -11.10 -13.04 -20.28
C ASP A 267 -11.23 -12.52 -21.72
N GLU A 268 -11.13 -11.20 -21.92
CA GLU A 268 -11.25 -10.56 -23.25
C GLU A 268 -9.91 -10.45 -23.99
N SER A 269 -8.82 -10.95 -23.38
CA SER A 269 -7.47 -10.83 -23.92
C SER A 269 -7.30 -11.48 -25.30
N GLU A 270 -8.00 -12.59 -25.60
CA GLU A 270 -7.85 -13.26 -26.90
C GLU A 270 -8.57 -12.53 -28.04
N THR A 271 -9.71 -11.88 -27.76
CA THR A 271 -10.51 -11.17 -28.78
C THR A 271 -10.00 -9.74 -29.02
N VAL A 272 -9.46 -9.11 -27.97
CA VAL A 272 -8.95 -7.73 -28.02
C VAL A 272 -7.44 -7.68 -28.28
N ASN A 273 -6.62 -8.69 -27.91
CA ASN A 273 -5.19 -8.66 -28.26
C ASN A 273 -4.95 -8.65 -29.77
N TRP A 274 -5.74 -9.39 -30.54
CA TRP A 274 -5.51 -9.48 -31.99
C TRP A 274 -5.82 -8.17 -32.73
N ILE A 275 -6.80 -7.39 -32.26
CA ILE A 275 -7.25 -6.15 -32.89
C ILE A 275 -6.40 -4.93 -32.46
N THR A 276 -5.77 -4.97 -31.28
CA THR A 276 -5.47 -3.74 -30.54
C THR A 276 -4.00 -3.53 -30.18
N VAL A 277 -3.16 -4.57 -30.25
CA VAL A 277 -1.90 -4.55 -29.46
C VAL A 277 -0.73 -3.87 -30.15
N HIS A 278 -0.67 -3.82 -31.48
CA HIS A 278 0.42 -3.12 -32.16
C HIS A 278 -0.02 -2.24 -33.33
N THR A 279 -1.27 -2.34 -33.76
CA THR A 279 -1.70 -1.63 -34.96
C THR A 279 -3.14 -1.13 -34.85
N LYS A 280 -3.37 0.15 -35.16
CA LYS A 280 -4.72 0.71 -35.34
C LYS A 280 -5.04 0.80 -36.83
N PRO A 281 -6.28 0.47 -37.26
CA PRO A 281 -6.67 0.66 -38.65
C PRO A 281 -6.78 2.16 -38.96
N CYS A 282 -6.17 2.61 -40.06
CA CYS A 282 -6.33 3.98 -40.52
C CYS A 282 -7.81 4.26 -40.85
N PRO A 283 -8.43 5.37 -40.40
CA PRO A 283 -9.84 5.67 -40.68
C PRO A 283 -10.15 5.91 -42.16
N LYS A 284 -9.13 6.24 -42.98
CA LYS A 284 -9.26 6.44 -44.43
C LYS A 284 -9.04 5.18 -45.28
N CYS A 285 -7.99 4.39 -45.01
CA CYS A 285 -7.60 3.27 -45.87
C CYS A 285 -7.60 1.91 -45.17
N HIS A 286 -7.93 1.88 -43.87
CA HIS A 286 -8.01 0.71 -43.00
C HIS A 286 -6.73 -0.14 -42.87
N LYS A 287 -5.61 0.29 -43.47
CA LYS A 287 -4.33 -0.37 -43.27
C LYS A 287 -3.88 -0.22 -41.80
N PRO A 288 -3.29 -1.27 -41.21
CA PRO A 288 -2.76 -1.23 -39.87
C PRO A 288 -1.61 -0.22 -39.78
N VAL A 289 -1.62 0.62 -38.73
CA VAL A 289 -0.58 1.62 -38.42
C VAL A 289 -0.08 1.36 -37.01
N GLU A 290 1.24 1.24 -36.88
CA GLU A 290 1.94 1.04 -35.60
C GLU A 290 2.34 2.38 -34.97
N LYS A 291 2.33 2.48 -33.64
CA LYS A 291 2.71 3.70 -32.91
C LYS A 291 4.22 3.75 -32.75
N ASN A 292 4.85 4.76 -33.32
CA ASN A 292 6.29 5.05 -33.19
C ASN A 292 6.52 6.33 -32.38
N GLY A 293 6.49 6.23 -31.04
CA GLY A 293 6.80 7.33 -30.11
C GLY A 293 5.68 7.66 -29.11
N GLY A 294 5.86 8.74 -28.34
CA GLY A 294 4.91 9.15 -27.27
C GLY A 294 3.63 9.82 -27.77
N CYS A 295 3.66 10.53 -28.91
CA CYS A 295 2.54 11.34 -29.39
C CYS A 295 1.29 10.50 -29.74
N ASN A 296 0.13 10.91 -29.26
CA ASN A 296 -1.16 10.28 -29.57
C ASN A 296 -1.70 10.67 -30.97
N LEU A 297 -1.08 11.61 -31.69
CA LEU A 297 -1.37 11.83 -33.11
C LEU A 297 -0.47 10.93 -33.95
N VAL A 298 -1.07 9.98 -34.67
CA VAL A 298 -0.37 9.10 -35.60
C VAL A 298 -0.75 9.42 -37.04
N SER A 299 0.18 9.18 -37.97
CA SER A 299 -0.04 9.39 -39.41
C SER A 299 0.09 8.07 -40.17
N CYS A 300 -0.92 7.73 -40.96
CA CYS A 300 -0.86 6.59 -41.86
C CYS A 300 0.01 6.90 -43.09
N ILE A 301 0.58 5.86 -43.70
CA ILE A 301 1.29 5.94 -45.00
C ILE A 301 0.40 6.55 -46.10
N CYS A 302 -0.93 6.45 -45.99
CA CYS A 302 -1.87 7.09 -46.93
C CYS A 302 -2.01 8.62 -46.73
N GLY A 303 -1.31 9.20 -45.76
CA GLY A 303 -1.30 10.62 -45.44
C GLY A 303 -2.41 11.09 -44.49
N GLN A 304 -3.29 10.18 -44.04
CA GLN A 304 -4.33 10.48 -43.04
C GLN A 304 -3.73 10.52 -41.63
N ALA A 305 -3.87 11.67 -40.96
CA ALA A 305 -3.59 11.80 -39.54
C ALA A 305 -4.82 11.39 -38.72
N PHE A 306 -4.62 10.70 -37.61
CA PHE A 306 -5.70 10.27 -36.75
C PHE A 306 -5.23 10.11 -35.31
N CYS A 307 -6.17 10.18 -34.38
CA CYS A 307 -5.89 10.01 -32.96
C CYS A 307 -5.68 8.53 -32.62
N TRP A 308 -4.57 8.19 -32.00
CA TRP A 308 -4.24 6.83 -31.54
C TRP A 308 -5.23 6.30 -30.50
N LEU A 309 -5.73 7.18 -29.62
CA LEU A 309 -6.62 6.81 -28.51
C LEU A 309 -8.02 6.39 -28.98
N CYS A 310 -8.56 7.03 -30.03
CA CYS A 310 -9.92 6.78 -30.50
C CYS A 310 -10.03 6.25 -31.93
N GLY A 311 -8.95 6.28 -32.73
CA GLY A 311 -8.96 5.90 -34.14
C GLY A 311 -9.64 6.91 -35.08
N GLY A 312 -10.16 8.02 -34.55
CA GLY A 312 -10.89 9.04 -35.31
C GLY A 312 -9.97 9.86 -36.21
N ALA A 313 -10.42 10.13 -37.45
CA ALA A 313 -9.72 10.99 -38.39
C ALA A 313 -9.56 12.40 -37.82
N THR A 314 -8.37 12.97 -37.96
CA THR A 314 -8.06 14.32 -37.46
C THR A 314 -7.31 15.14 -38.51
N GLY A 315 -7.19 16.44 -38.24
CA GLY A 315 -6.19 17.28 -38.89
C GLY A 315 -4.76 16.91 -38.46
N ARG A 316 -3.78 17.56 -39.10
CA ARG A 316 -2.36 17.47 -38.69
C ARG A 316 -2.01 18.49 -37.61
N ASP A 317 -2.82 19.55 -37.50
CA ASP A 317 -2.66 20.57 -36.49
C ASP A 317 -2.98 19.98 -35.13
N HIS A 318 -1.96 19.92 -34.29
CA HIS A 318 -2.08 19.46 -32.93
C HIS A 318 -1.09 20.22 -32.07
N THR A 319 -1.49 20.43 -30.83
CA THR A 319 -0.56 20.63 -29.74
C THR A 319 -0.28 19.26 -29.12
N TRP A 320 0.78 19.17 -28.31
CA TRP A 320 1.12 17.93 -27.63
C TRP A 320 -0.03 17.36 -26.75
N SER A 321 -0.88 18.25 -26.25
CA SER A 321 -2.01 17.94 -25.37
C SER A 321 -3.38 17.86 -26.07
N ARG A 322 -3.49 18.30 -27.33
CA ARG A 322 -4.78 18.36 -28.01
C ARG A 322 -4.61 18.39 -29.51
N ILE A 323 -5.30 17.50 -30.20
CA ILE A 323 -5.44 17.57 -31.65
C ILE A 323 -6.46 18.66 -31.97
N ALA A 324 -6.11 19.62 -32.83
CA ALA A 324 -6.96 20.77 -33.11
C ALA A 324 -8.30 20.30 -33.69
N GLY A 325 -9.42 20.77 -33.11
CA GLY A 325 -10.76 20.36 -33.51
C GLY A 325 -11.15 18.93 -33.11
N HIS A 326 -10.37 18.24 -32.27
CA HIS A 326 -10.64 16.87 -31.86
C HIS A 326 -10.63 16.72 -30.33
N SER A 327 -11.71 16.15 -29.79
CA SER A 327 -11.82 15.75 -28.39
C SER A 327 -12.19 14.28 -28.36
N CYS A 328 -11.43 13.46 -27.63
CA CYS A 328 -11.69 12.02 -27.55
C CYS A 328 -11.66 11.46 -26.13
N GLY A 329 -11.66 12.30 -25.09
CA GLY A 329 -11.70 11.84 -23.69
C GLY A 329 -13.07 11.27 -23.28
N ARG A 330 -14.15 11.76 -23.90
CA ARG A 330 -15.53 11.40 -23.54
C ARG A 330 -16.01 10.17 -24.27
N TYR A 331 -16.70 9.27 -23.57
CA TYR A 331 -17.41 8.17 -24.22
C TYR A 331 -18.75 8.68 -24.77
N ILE A 332 -18.90 8.70 -26.09
CA ILE A 332 -20.17 9.02 -26.75
C ILE A 332 -20.85 7.70 -27.08
N GLU A 333 -22.02 7.47 -26.49
CA GLU A 333 -22.83 6.31 -26.85
C GLU A 333 -23.52 6.57 -28.20
N ASP A 334 -23.24 5.73 -29.21
CA ASP A 334 -23.78 5.88 -30.57
C ASP A 334 -25.27 5.49 -30.57
N CYS A 335 -26.15 6.42 -30.20
CA CYS A 335 -27.59 6.19 -30.05
C CYS A 335 -28.31 5.91 -31.39
N GLU A 336 -27.64 6.19 -32.52
CA GLU A 336 -28.22 6.13 -33.87
C GLU A 336 -28.17 4.75 -34.54
N LYS A 337 -27.33 3.83 -34.04
CA LYS A 337 -27.24 2.47 -34.61
C LYS A 337 -27.84 1.47 -33.64
N LYS A 338 -28.88 0.76 -34.10
CA LYS A 338 -29.35 -0.52 -33.53
C LYS A 338 -28.23 -1.57 -33.56
N THR A 339 -27.18 -1.34 -32.79
CA THR A 339 -26.12 -2.29 -32.57
C THR A 339 -26.56 -3.21 -31.44
N GLU A 340 -26.46 -4.52 -31.68
CA GLU A 340 -26.67 -5.55 -30.67
C GLU A 340 -25.97 -5.16 -29.35
N ARG A 341 -26.62 -5.36 -28.20
CA ARG A 341 -26.10 -4.97 -26.87
C ARG A 341 -24.64 -5.39 -26.68
N ALA A 342 -24.32 -6.63 -27.07
CA ALA A 342 -22.97 -7.18 -27.02
C ALA A 342 -21.92 -6.36 -27.80
N LYS A 343 -22.29 -5.73 -28.92
CA LYS A 343 -21.38 -4.87 -29.69
C LYS A 343 -21.16 -3.54 -28.97
N ARG A 344 -22.20 -2.95 -28.37
CA ARG A 344 -22.07 -1.71 -27.58
C ARG A 344 -21.17 -1.91 -26.37
N ASP A 345 -21.36 -3.01 -25.64
CA ASP A 345 -20.55 -3.34 -24.46
C ASP A 345 -19.07 -3.56 -24.84
N LEU A 346 -18.82 -4.23 -25.97
CA LEU A 346 -17.46 -4.42 -26.49
C LEU A 346 -16.80 -3.09 -26.90
N TYR A 347 -17.52 -2.19 -27.58
CA TYR A 347 -16.97 -0.87 -27.95
C TYR A 347 -16.70 -0.01 -26.72
N ARG A 348 -17.60 -0.04 -25.73
CA ARG A 348 -17.39 0.63 -24.44
C ARG A 348 -16.14 0.10 -23.76
N TYR A 349 -16.02 -1.21 -23.60
CA TYR A 349 -14.82 -1.81 -23.01
C TYR A 349 -13.56 -1.40 -23.77
N MET A 350 -13.55 -1.52 -25.10
CA MET A 350 -12.41 -1.17 -25.92
C MET A 350 -12.02 0.31 -25.76
N HIS A 351 -12.99 1.23 -25.61
CA HIS A 351 -12.72 2.64 -25.36
C HIS A 351 -11.91 2.86 -24.08
N TYR A 352 -12.38 2.33 -22.95
CA TYR A 352 -11.73 2.51 -21.65
C TYR A 352 -10.42 1.70 -21.55
N HIS A 353 -10.41 0.46 -22.07
CA HIS A 353 -9.24 -0.40 -22.07
C HIS A 353 -8.08 0.20 -22.87
N ASN A 354 -8.35 0.81 -24.03
CA ASN A 354 -7.31 1.48 -24.82
C ASN A 354 -6.62 2.62 -24.04
N ARG A 355 -7.37 3.41 -23.28
CA ARG A 355 -6.82 4.55 -22.51
C ARG A 355 -6.08 4.09 -21.27
N TYR A 356 -6.66 3.16 -20.52
CA TYR A 356 -5.99 2.46 -19.42
C TYR A 356 -4.63 1.91 -19.88
N LYS A 357 -4.63 1.13 -20.97
CA LYS A 357 -3.42 0.51 -21.50
C LYS A 357 -2.43 1.54 -22.02
N ALA A 358 -2.88 2.58 -22.71
CA ALA A 358 -2.01 3.65 -23.23
C ALA A 358 -1.22 4.34 -22.11
N HIS A 359 -1.86 4.69 -20.98
CA HIS A 359 -1.16 5.29 -19.85
C HIS A 359 -0.25 4.30 -19.12
N THR A 360 -0.67 3.05 -18.97
CA THR A 360 0.16 2.00 -18.36
C THR A 360 1.41 1.70 -19.19
N ASP A 361 1.30 1.68 -20.52
CA ASP A 361 2.44 1.48 -21.41
C ASP A 361 3.35 2.72 -21.46
N SER A 362 2.77 3.93 -21.43
CA SER A 362 3.53 5.19 -21.33
C SER A 362 4.34 5.24 -20.03
N PHE A 363 3.72 4.88 -18.90
CA PHE A 363 4.40 4.78 -17.61
C PHE A 363 5.62 3.84 -17.66
N LYS A 364 5.49 2.67 -18.32
CA LYS A 364 6.59 1.72 -18.46
C LYS A 364 7.74 2.26 -19.33
N LEU A 365 7.43 2.99 -20.40
CA LEU A 365 8.43 3.64 -21.25
C LEU A 365 9.14 4.78 -20.52
N GLU A 366 8.39 5.66 -19.87
CA GLU A 366 8.91 6.79 -19.08
C GLU A 366 9.77 6.28 -17.90
N SER A 367 9.39 5.17 -17.27
CA SER A 367 10.18 4.53 -16.21
C SER A 367 11.55 4.06 -16.69
N LYS A 368 11.66 3.56 -17.93
CA LYS A 368 12.94 3.19 -18.54
C LYS A 368 13.76 4.43 -18.92
N LEU A 369 13.08 5.46 -19.42
CA LEU A 369 13.72 6.72 -19.81
C LEU A 369 14.27 7.52 -18.61
N LYS A 370 13.73 7.28 -17.41
CA LYS A 370 14.17 7.88 -16.15
C LYS A 370 15.68 7.84 -15.97
N GLU A 371 16.30 6.68 -16.21
CA GLU A 371 17.75 6.50 -16.02
C GLU A 371 18.55 7.42 -16.95
N THR A 372 18.16 7.49 -18.23
CA THR A 372 18.77 8.40 -19.21
C THR A 372 18.59 9.88 -18.83
N ILE A 373 17.42 10.26 -18.30
CA ILE A 373 17.16 11.64 -17.87
C ILE A 373 18.04 11.99 -16.65
N LEU A 374 18.20 11.07 -15.69
CA LEU A 374 19.07 11.28 -14.53
C LEU A 374 20.54 11.35 -14.92
N GLU A 375 20.99 10.58 -15.91
CA GLU A 375 22.35 10.71 -16.45
C GLU A 375 22.59 12.10 -17.06
N LYS A 376 21.62 12.64 -17.81
CA LYS A 376 21.68 14.02 -18.35
C LYS A 376 21.73 15.08 -17.24
N VAL A 377 21.05 14.84 -16.12
CA VAL A 377 21.13 15.70 -14.93
C VAL A 377 22.56 15.73 -14.41
N SER A 378 23.19 14.58 -14.19
CA SER A 378 24.57 14.50 -13.71
C SER A 378 25.55 15.25 -14.63
N ILE A 379 25.43 15.08 -15.95
CA ILE A 379 26.26 15.79 -16.94
C ILE A 379 26.07 17.32 -16.83
N SER A 380 24.83 17.76 -16.62
CA SER A 380 24.49 19.18 -16.51
C SER A 380 25.00 19.81 -15.20
N GLU A 381 25.06 19.03 -14.11
CA GLU A 381 25.59 19.43 -12.81
C GLU A 381 27.11 19.53 -12.77
N GLU A 382 27.81 18.68 -13.53
CA GLU A 382 29.28 18.69 -13.66
C GLU A 382 29.80 19.85 -14.53
N ARG A 383 28.97 20.36 -15.44
CA ARG A 383 29.29 21.51 -16.28
C ARG A 383 29.44 22.76 -15.39
N GLU A 384 30.42 23.63 -15.67
CA GLU A 384 30.57 24.95 -15.02
C GLU A 384 29.42 25.90 -15.40
N SER A 385 28.20 25.57 -14.99
CA SER A 385 26.99 26.37 -15.17
C SER A 385 26.62 27.06 -13.85
N ARG A 386 25.73 28.07 -13.92
CA ARG A 386 25.17 28.69 -12.71
C ARG A 386 24.15 27.79 -12.01
N LEU A 387 23.68 26.73 -12.68
CA LEU A 387 22.58 25.88 -12.26
C LEU A 387 23.13 24.52 -11.80
N ARG A 388 23.21 24.33 -10.49
CA ARG A 388 23.62 23.03 -9.90
C ARG A 388 22.47 22.23 -9.30
N ASP A 389 21.27 22.80 -9.24
CA ASP A 389 20.11 22.15 -8.62
C ASP A 389 19.11 21.71 -9.70
N PHE A 390 19.09 20.40 -9.95
CA PHE A 390 18.14 19.74 -10.84
C PHE A 390 17.13 18.86 -10.09
N SER A 391 16.94 19.09 -8.78
CA SER A 391 15.94 18.36 -7.98
C SER A 391 14.51 18.47 -8.54
N TRP A 392 14.22 19.57 -9.27
CA TRP A 392 12.97 19.79 -9.99
C TRP A 392 12.69 18.72 -11.07
N VAL A 393 13.71 18.14 -11.70
CA VAL A 393 13.57 17.06 -12.68
C VAL A 393 13.07 15.79 -11.99
N ASN A 394 13.71 15.40 -10.89
CA ASN A 394 13.31 14.22 -10.12
C ASN A 394 11.91 14.38 -9.52
N ASN A 395 11.60 15.57 -8.97
CA ASN A 395 10.26 15.88 -8.46
C ASN A 395 9.20 15.84 -9.59
N GLY A 396 9.53 16.37 -10.77
CA GLY A 396 8.69 16.30 -11.96
C GLY A 396 8.45 14.86 -12.44
N LEU A 397 9.48 14.01 -12.47
CA LEU A 397 9.36 12.59 -12.81
C LEU A 397 8.49 11.83 -11.82
N LEU A 398 8.68 12.04 -10.50
CA LEU A 398 7.83 11.43 -9.47
C LEU A 398 6.36 11.86 -9.63
N ARG A 399 6.13 13.13 -9.94
CA ARG A 399 4.80 13.67 -10.23
C ARG A 399 4.18 13.04 -11.48
N LEU A 400 4.96 12.94 -12.56
CA LEU A 400 4.56 12.30 -13.81
C LEU A 400 4.12 10.86 -13.57
N PHE A 401 4.97 10.03 -12.94
CA PHE A 401 4.68 8.64 -12.61
C PHE A 401 3.40 8.47 -11.80
N ARG A 402 3.20 9.31 -10.78
CA ARG A 402 1.98 9.28 -9.97
C ARG A 402 0.75 9.63 -10.80
N SER A 403 0.82 10.69 -11.57
CA SER A 403 -0.31 11.15 -12.39
C SER A 403 -0.68 10.16 -13.50
N ARG A 404 0.30 9.46 -14.08
CA ARG A 404 0.08 8.36 -15.04
C ARG A 404 -0.67 7.20 -14.40
N ARG A 405 -0.27 6.77 -13.19
CA ARG A 405 -0.98 5.72 -12.44
C ARG A 405 -2.42 6.14 -12.15
N VAL A 406 -2.60 7.35 -11.63
CA VAL A 406 -3.92 7.93 -11.34
C VAL A 406 -4.81 7.94 -12.60
N LEU A 407 -4.29 8.39 -13.75
CA LEU A 407 -5.01 8.35 -15.02
C LEU A 407 -5.33 6.92 -15.46
N SER A 408 -4.36 6.00 -15.45
CA SER A 408 -4.57 4.60 -15.80
C SER A 408 -5.77 4.01 -15.05
N TYR A 409 -5.80 4.12 -13.73
CA TYR A 409 -6.84 3.50 -12.90
C TYR A 409 -8.15 4.30 -12.85
N SER A 410 -8.16 5.57 -13.26
CA SER A 410 -9.39 6.37 -13.42
C SER A 410 -10.30 5.85 -14.54
N TYR A 411 -9.77 5.22 -15.59
CA TYR A 411 -10.58 4.67 -16.69
C TYR A 411 -11.35 3.40 -16.30
N PRO A 412 -10.75 2.39 -15.63
CA PRO A 412 -11.50 1.30 -15.02
C PRO A 412 -12.58 1.79 -14.06
N PHE A 413 -12.26 2.79 -13.23
CA PHE A 413 -13.25 3.42 -12.35
C PHE A 413 -14.43 3.98 -13.16
N ALA A 414 -14.19 4.82 -14.16
CA ALA A 414 -15.23 5.41 -14.99
C ALA A 414 -16.06 4.37 -15.75
N PHE A 415 -15.42 3.29 -16.24
CA PHE A 415 -16.09 2.20 -16.95
C PHE A 415 -17.21 1.61 -16.09
N TYR A 416 -16.92 1.30 -14.81
CA TYR A 416 -17.86 0.70 -13.87
C TYR A 416 -18.81 1.71 -13.22
N MET A 417 -18.30 2.88 -12.80
CA MET A 417 -19.09 3.92 -12.14
C MET A 417 -20.26 4.38 -13.03
N PHE A 418 -19.98 4.60 -14.31
CA PHE A 418 -20.97 5.07 -15.29
C PHE A 418 -21.49 3.94 -16.20
N GLY A 419 -21.18 2.69 -15.87
CA GLY A 419 -21.68 1.51 -16.59
C GLY A 419 -23.02 1.01 -16.03
N GLU A 420 -23.65 0.08 -16.74
CA GLU A 420 -24.91 -0.55 -16.30
C GLU A 420 -24.70 -1.75 -15.34
N GLU A 421 -23.44 -2.10 -15.02
CA GLU A 421 -23.11 -3.35 -14.31
C GLU A 421 -23.24 -3.24 -12.78
N LEU A 422 -22.73 -2.16 -12.16
CA LEU A 422 -22.63 -2.06 -10.69
C LEU A 422 -23.63 -1.07 -10.08
N PHE A 423 -23.81 0.12 -10.68
CA PHE A 423 -24.55 1.23 -10.06
C PHE A 423 -25.78 1.64 -10.86
N LYS A 424 -26.41 0.71 -11.57
CA LYS A 424 -27.55 1.02 -12.46
C LYS A 424 -28.72 1.66 -11.69
N ASP A 425 -29.01 1.15 -10.50
CA ASP A 425 -30.17 1.54 -9.72
C ASP A 425 -29.90 2.68 -8.71
N GLU A 426 -28.63 3.11 -8.58
CA GLU A 426 -28.19 4.13 -7.60
C GLU A 426 -28.32 5.57 -8.13
N MET A 427 -28.38 5.77 -9.45
CA MET A 427 -28.45 7.09 -10.08
C MET A 427 -29.38 7.06 -11.29
N THR A 428 -30.16 8.14 -11.47
CA THR A 428 -30.94 8.34 -12.69
C THR A 428 -30.02 8.47 -13.92
N ASN A 429 -30.56 8.25 -15.12
CA ASN A 429 -29.78 8.37 -16.35
C ASN A 429 -29.26 9.80 -16.56
N GLU A 430 -30.06 10.82 -16.25
CA GLU A 430 -29.68 12.22 -16.38
C GLU A 430 -28.54 12.61 -15.41
N GLU A 431 -28.65 12.20 -14.14
CA GLU A 431 -27.59 12.43 -13.15
C GLU A 431 -26.29 11.71 -13.52
N ARG A 432 -26.41 10.47 -14.02
CA ARG A 432 -25.27 9.68 -14.50
C ARG A 432 -24.54 10.39 -15.63
N GLU A 433 -25.27 10.90 -16.63
CA GLU A 433 -24.70 11.61 -17.77
C GLU A 433 -23.99 12.90 -17.34
N ILE A 434 -24.62 13.69 -16.45
CA ILE A 434 -24.01 14.92 -15.91
C ILE A 434 -22.73 14.61 -15.14
N LYS A 435 -22.77 13.63 -14.21
CA LYS A 435 -21.62 13.23 -13.40
C LYS A 435 -20.50 12.63 -14.29
N GLN A 436 -20.86 11.82 -15.29
CA GLN A 436 -19.91 11.27 -16.24
C GLN A 436 -19.21 12.38 -17.02
N HIS A 437 -19.95 13.35 -17.56
CA HIS A 437 -19.36 14.46 -18.31
C HIS A 437 -18.42 15.32 -17.45
N LEU A 438 -18.80 15.61 -16.21
CA LEU A 438 -17.95 16.37 -15.29
C LEU A 438 -16.65 15.60 -14.99
N PHE A 439 -16.76 14.29 -14.71
CA PHE A 439 -15.62 13.44 -14.42
C PHE A 439 -14.68 13.30 -15.63
N GLU A 440 -15.22 12.99 -16.81
CA GLU A 440 -14.43 12.85 -18.04
C GLU A 440 -13.77 14.18 -18.46
N ASP A 441 -14.38 15.32 -18.14
CA ASP A 441 -13.75 16.64 -18.33
C ASP A 441 -12.52 16.81 -17.43
N GLN A 442 -12.62 16.43 -16.15
CA GLN A 442 -11.48 16.42 -15.23
C GLN A 442 -10.37 15.46 -15.71
N GLN A 443 -10.73 14.26 -16.19
CA GLN A 443 -9.76 13.32 -16.78
C GLN A 443 -9.03 13.95 -17.96
N GLN A 444 -9.75 14.62 -18.86
CA GLN A 444 -9.16 15.26 -20.03
C GLN A 444 -8.24 16.43 -19.66
N GLN A 445 -8.63 17.25 -18.67
CA GLN A 445 -7.78 18.32 -18.16
C GLN A 445 -6.49 17.77 -17.53
N LEU A 446 -6.59 16.70 -16.75
CA LEU A 446 -5.44 16.04 -16.14
C LEU A 446 -4.53 15.45 -17.23
N GLU A 447 -5.08 14.66 -18.15
CA GLU A 447 -4.36 14.06 -19.28
C GLU A 447 -3.56 15.12 -20.06
N ALA A 448 -4.22 16.22 -20.45
CA ALA A 448 -3.59 17.31 -21.20
C ALA A 448 -2.38 17.92 -20.47
N ASN A 449 -2.43 18.08 -19.16
CA ASN A 449 -1.32 18.63 -18.37
C ASN A 449 -0.22 17.59 -18.15
N VAL A 450 -0.57 16.32 -17.92
CA VAL A 450 0.37 15.21 -17.77
C VAL A 450 1.20 15.03 -19.05
N GLU A 451 0.58 15.10 -20.22
CA GLU A 451 1.32 15.03 -21.48
C GLU A 451 2.29 16.21 -21.63
N LYS A 452 1.87 17.44 -21.29
CA LYS A 452 2.78 18.61 -21.31
C LYS A 452 3.97 18.41 -20.38
N LEU A 453 3.76 17.91 -19.17
CA LEU A 453 4.84 17.64 -18.21
C LEU A 453 5.82 16.60 -18.76
N SER A 454 5.31 15.49 -19.30
CA SER A 454 6.12 14.46 -19.95
C SER A 454 7.02 15.07 -21.04
N LYS A 455 6.45 15.89 -21.92
CA LYS A 455 7.21 16.59 -22.97
C LYS A 455 8.36 17.43 -22.42
N PHE A 456 8.10 18.29 -21.43
CA PHE A 456 9.14 19.16 -20.87
C PHE A 456 10.26 18.38 -20.18
N LEU A 457 9.95 17.24 -19.57
CA LEU A 457 10.94 16.37 -18.93
C LEU A 457 11.80 15.61 -19.94
N GLU A 458 11.30 15.37 -21.15
CA GLU A 458 12.06 14.71 -22.23
C GLU A 458 12.98 15.65 -23.02
N GLU A 459 12.86 16.97 -22.84
CA GLU A 459 13.68 17.93 -23.58
C GLU A 459 15.19 17.76 -23.28
N PRO A 460 16.08 17.93 -24.29
CA PRO A 460 17.53 17.81 -24.12
C PRO A 460 18.12 19.05 -23.43
N PHE A 461 17.79 19.24 -22.14
CA PHE A 461 18.27 20.38 -21.35
C PHE A 461 19.80 20.41 -21.20
N ASP A 462 20.47 19.26 -21.32
CA ASP A 462 21.93 19.13 -21.35
C ASP A 462 22.59 19.92 -22.50
N GLN A 463 21.85 20.15 -23.58
CA GLN A 463 22.32 20.82 -24.79
C GLN A 463 21.89 22.30 -24.86
N TYR A 464 21.13 22.77 -23.87
CA TYR A 464 20.56 24.11 -23.89
C TYR A 464 21.40 25.13 -23.12
N THR A 465 21.05 26.40 -23.30
CA THR A 465 21.58 27.53 -22.52
C THR A 465 20.88 27.60 -21.17
N ASP A 466 21.56 28.14 -20.16
CA ASP A 466 21.03 28.30 -18.80
C ASP A 466 19.64 28.99 -18.79
N ASP A 467 19.43 30.01 -19.63
CA ASP A 467 18.15 30.73 -19.73
C ASP A 467 16.99 29.82 -20.15
N LYS A 468 17.23 28.95 -21.15
CA LYS A 468 16.23 28.00 -21.63
C LYS A 468 15.98 26.88 -20.61
N VAL A 469 17.01 26.45 -19.89
CA VAL A 469 16.87 25.48 -18.78
C VAL A 469 16.01 26.07 -17.65
N MET A 470 16.15 27.36 -17.36
CA MET A 470 15.32 28.05 -16.36
C MET A 470 13.86 28.16 -16.79
N GLU A 471 13.59 28.39 -18.07
CA GLU A 471 12.23 28.37 -18.63
C GLU A 471 11.59 26.97 -18.46
N ILE A 472 12.31 25.91 -18.82
CA ILE A 472 11.85 24.52 -18.64
C ILE A 472 11.60 24.22 -17.16
N ARG A 473 12.52 24.62 -16.26
CA ARG A 473 12.36 24.47 -14.81
C ARG A 473 11.05 25.10 -14.32
N MET A 474 10.76 26.34 -14.74
CA MET A 474 9.54 27.04 -14.35
C MET A 474 8.29 26.30 -14.83
N HIS A 475 8.29 25.83 -16.09
CA HIS A 475 7.19 25.04 -16.64
C HIS A 475 6.98 23.73 -15.90
N VAL A 476 8.04 22.99 -15.59
CA VAL A 476 7.94 21.70 -14.88
C VAL A 476 7.42 21.90 -13.46
N ILE A 477 7.87 22.92 -12.73
CA ILE A 477 7.39 23.21 -11.38
C ILE A 477 5.90 23.59 -11.43
N ASN A 478 5.51 24.52 -12.30
CA ASN A 478 4.13 24.98 -12.41
C ASN A 478 3.18 23.84 -12.82
N LEU A 479 3.55 23.05 -13.83
CA LEU A 479 2.77 21.89 -14.25
C LEU A 479 2.67 20.85 -13.14
N SER A 480 3.75 20.65 -12.36
CA SER A 480 3.73 19.67 -11.26
C SER A 480 2.71 20.04 -10.17
N VAL A 481 2.59 21.33 -9.85
CA VAL A 481 1.58 21.84 -8.90
C VAL A 481 0.18 21.72 -9.48
N ILE A 482 -0.03 22.12 -10.74
CA ILE A 482 -1.33 22.01 -11.41
C ILE A 482 -1.81 20.56 -11.45
N ILE A 483 -0.93 19.63 -11.82
CA ILE A 483 -1.24 18.19 -11.90
C ILE A 483 -1.56 17.63 -10.51
N ASP A 484 -0.83 18.01 -9.46
CA ASP A 484 -1.14 17.61 -8.08
C ASP A 484 -2.56 18.01 -7.68
N ASN A 485 -2.90 19.28 -7.91
CA ASN A 485 -4.22 19.83 -7.60
C ASN A 485 -5.33 19.14 -8.42
N LEU A 486 -5.08 18.84 -9.69
CA LEU A 486 -6.04 18.11 -10.53
C LEU A 486 -6.24 16.67 -10.06
N CYS A 487 -5.17 15.97 -9.66
CA CYS A 487 -5.29 14.65 -9.05
C CYS A 487 -6.09 14.71 -7.74
N GLN A 488 -5.79 15.66 -6.85
CA GLN A 488 -6.50 15.82 -5.59
C GLN A 488 -8.00 16.07 -5.82
N LYS A 489 -8.36 17.02 -6.69
CA LYS A 489 -9.76 17.31 -7.04
C LYS A 489 -10.48 16.10 -7.64
N MET A 490 -9.80 15.30 -8.45
CA MET A 490 -10.39 14.08 -9.00
C MET A 490 -10.68 13.06 -7.90
N TYR A 491 -9.78 12.89 -6.93
CA TYR A 491 -10.02 12.02 -5.77
C TYR A 491 -11.15 12.54 -4.88
N GLU A 492 -11.20 13.85 -4.62
CA GLU A 492 -12.29 14.48 -3.88
C GLU A 492 -13.64 14.27 -4.58
N CYS A 493 -13.68 14.38 -5.91
CA CYS A 493 -14.87 14.11 -6.70
C CYS A 493 -15.29 12.63 -6.62
N ILE A 494 -14.33 11.71 -6.72
CA ILE A 494 -14.61 10.27 -6.61
C ILE A 494 -15.14 9.91 -5.23
N ASP A 495 -14.48 10.39 -4.18
CA ASP A 495 -14.79 9.99 -2.80
C ASP A 495 -16.09 10.64 -2.30
N ASN A 496 -16.29 11.94 -2.55
CA ASN A 496 -17.44 12.67 -2.03
C ASN A 496 -18.66 12.66 -2.98
N ASP A 497 -18.45 12.99 -4.26
CA ASP A 497 -19.57 13.25 -5.19
C ASP A 497 -20.07 11.98 -5.90
N LEU A 498 -19.19 10.99 -6.08
CA LEU A 498 -19.50 9.74 -6.77
C LEU A 498 -19.78 8.63 -5.76
N LEU A 499 -18.75 8.15 -5.04
CA LEU A 499 -18.88 7.04 -4.11
C LEU A 499 -19.64 7.43 -2.84
N GLY A 500 -19.37 8.60 -2.27
CA GLY A 500 -20.06 9.10 -1.07
C GLY A 500 -21.55 9.40 -1.27
N SER A 501 -22.01 9.47 -2.53
CA SER A 501 -23.42 9.66 -2.85
C SER A 501 -24.23 8.36 -2.96
N LEU A 502 -23.56 7.20 -2.89
CA LEU A 502 -24.19 5.88 -3.00
C LEU A 502 -24.90 5.49 -1.70
N GLN A 503 -25.96 4.70 -1.80
CA GLN A 503 -26.71 4.24 -0.62
C GLN A 503 -25.96 3.16 0.16
N LEU A 504 -25.09 2.41 -0.54
CA LEU A 504 -24.27 1.33 0.02
C LEU A 504 -22.78 1.70 -0.08
N ASN A 505 -22.16 2.04 1.05
CA ASN A 505 -20.72 2.37 1.15
C ASN A 505 -19.83 1.12 1.09
N THR A 506 -19.97 0.30 0.05
CA THR A 506 -19.16 -0.91 -0.18
C THR A 506 -17.89 -0.64 -0.98
N HIS A 507 -17.77 0.55 -1.57
CA HIS A 507 -16.67 0.95 -2.44
C HIS A 507 -15.87 2.07 -1.79
N ASN A 508 -14.66 1.76 -1.33
CA ASN A 508 -13.71 2.73 -0.80
C ASN A 508 -12.45 2.74 -1.66
N ILE A 509 -11.80 3.89 -1.74
CA ILE A 509 -10.52 4.08 -2.42
C ILE A 509 -9.46 4.55 -1.42
N ALA A 510 -8.19 4.26 -1.72
CA ALA A 510 -7.12 4.79 -0.88
C ALA A 510 -7.01 6.32 -1.07
N PRO A 511 -6.82 7.09 0.02
CA PRO A 511 -6.78 8.54 -0.06
C PRO A 511 -5.60 9.05 -0.89
N TYR A 512 -5.79 10.20 -1.54
CA TYR A 512 -4.73 10.83 -2.32
C TYR A 512 -3.62 11.35 -1.41
N LYS A 513 -2.36 11.07 -1.78
CA LYS A 513 -1.17 11.63 -1.12
C LYS A 513 -0.28 12.33 -2.15
N SER A 514 -0.08 13.65 -2.00
CA SER A 514 0.78 14.46 -2.87
C SER A 514 2.25 14.02 -2.87
N LYS A 515 2.70 13.29 -1.85
CA LYS A 515 4.04 12.69 -1.79
C LYS A 515 4.08 11.24 -2.30
N GLY A 516 2.93 10.68 -2.68
CA GLY A 516 2.78 9.33 -3.20
C GLY A 516 2.53 8.31 -2.11
N ILE A 517 2.62 7.04 -2.49
CA ILE A 517 2.49 5.92 -1.57
C ILE A 517 3.62 6.03 -0.54
N GLU A 518 3.24 5.98 0.73
CA GLU A 518 4.20 6.06 1.82
C GLU A 518 4.97 4.75 1.91
N LYS A 519 6.30 4.88 1.98
CA LYS A 519 7.18 3.79 2.33
C LYS A 519 7.03 3.47 3.80
N ALA A 520 6.67 2.23 4.09
CA ALA A 520 6.50 1.77 5.45
C ALA A 520 7.83 1.85 6.20
N SER A 521 7.75 2.37 7.43
CA SER A 521 8.92 2.56 8.30
C SER A 521 9.26 1.27 9.05
N GLU A 522 10.53 0.99 9.32
CA GLU A 522 10.88 -0.21 10.09
C GLU A 522 10.33 -0.12 11.53
N LEU A 523 9.74 -1.22 12.00
CA LEU A 523 9.31 -1.32 13.39
C LEU A 523 10.54 -1.30 14.32
N ALA A 524 10.61 -0.28 15.18
CA ALA A 524 11.71 -0.15 16.13
C ALA A 524 11.73 -1.32 17.12
N VAL A 525 12.78 -2.15 17.05
CA VAL A 525 13.03 -3.20 18.05
C VAL A 525 13.63 -2.55 19.29
N CYS A 526 12.82 -2.32 20.31
CA CYS A 526 13.33 -1.89 21.61
C CYS A 526 14.12 -3.07 22.22
N ARG A 527 15.44 -3.08 22.03
CA ARG A 527 16.34 -4.05 22.67
C ARG A 527 16.32 -3.77 24.17
N SER A 528 15.52 -4.52 24.93
CA SER A 528 15.64 -4.54 26.38
C SER A 528 17.05 -5.00 26.74
N SER A 529 17.88 -4.07 27.21
CA SER A 529 19.24 -4.31 27.69
C SER A 529 19.23 -5.46 28.70
N LYS A 530 20.11 -6.44 28.47
CA LYS A 530 20.34 -7.56 29.39
C LYS A 530 20.57 -7.02 30.80
N ALA A 531 19.73 -7.44 31.75
CA ALA A 531 19.96 -7.22 33.17
C ALA A 531 21.20 -8.01 33.59
N SER A 532 22.33 -7.31 33.70
CA SER A 532 23.48 -7.76 34.48
C SER A 532 23.25 -7.34 35.93
N THR A 533 23.06 -8.35 36.77
CA THR A 533 23.11 -8.33 38.22
C THR A 533 24.37 -7.63 38.73
N THR A 534 24.24 -6.50 39.42
CA THR A 534 25.19 -6.14 40.49
C THR A 534 24.48 -5.27 41.54
N THR A 535 24.72 -5.66 42.78
CA THR A 535 24.11 -5.24 44.04
C THR A 535 24.43 -3.80 44.48
N GLY A 536 23.38 -3.08 44.90
CA GLY A 536 23.27 -2.18 46.05
C GLY A 536 24.38 -1.15 46.37
N ASN A 537 24.04 0.15 46.37
CA ASN A 537 23.55 0.86 47.56
C ASN A 537 23.44 2.39 47.38
N CYS A 538 22.51 2.97 48.15
CA CYS A 538 22.38 4.36 48.64
C CYS A 538 21.52 5.38 47.84
N LEU A 539 20.41 5.74 48.50
CA LEU A 539 19.42 6.81 48.30
C LEU A 539 20.00 8.23 48.57
N PRO A 540 19.17 9.29 48.66
CA PRO A 540 18.58 10.10 47.58
C PRO A 540 19.04 11.58 47.71
N SER A 541 18.68 12.47 46.77
CA SER A 541 18.28 13.88 47.05
C SER A 541 18.35 14.82 45.84
N ASP A 542 17.26 15.57 45.71
CA ASP A 542 17.15 17.00 45.39
C ASP A 542 17.42 17.55 43.97
N CYS A 543 16.29 17.85 43.35
CA CYS A 543 15.92 19.06 42.61
C CYS A 543 16.90 20.25 42.67
N GLY A 544 17.20 20.88 41.53
CA GLY A 544 17.83 22.21 41.51
C GLY A 544 18.39 22.70 40.18
N THR A 545 17.51 23.30 39.37
CA THR A 545 17.72 24.54 38.57
C THR A 545 19.00 24.79 37.75
N SER A 546 18.78 24.92 36.43
CA SER A 546 19.23 25.99 35.52
C SER A 546 20.50 26.79 35.82
N GLY A 547 21.44 26.79 34.86
CA GLY A 547 22.49 27.80 34.77
C GLY A 547 23.30 27.70 33.48
N LYS A 548 22.94 28.52 32.48
CA LYS A 548 23.75 28.79 31.28
C LYS A 548 25.16 29.25 31.65
N ARG A 549 26.18 28.85 30.89
CA ARG A 549 27.20 29.77 30.34
C ARG A 549 28.08 29.10 29.29
N ASP A 550 28.21 29.83 28.19
CA ASP A 550 29.15 29.65 27.10
C ASP A 550 30.60 29.55 27.58
N ARG A 551 31.40 28.74 26.88
CA ARG A 551 32.63 29.24 26.25
C ARG A 551 33.17 28.24 25.22
N SER A 552 33.21 28.73 24.00
CA SER A 552 34.09 28.35 22.91
C SER A 552 35.55 28.25 23.34
N PHE A 553 36.27 27.25 22.86
CA PHE A 553 37.64 27.39 22.32
C PHE A 553 37.89 26.31 21.28
N SER A 554 38.29 26.79 20.10
CA SER A 554 38.74 26.02 18.95
C SER A 554 40.24 25.74 19.02
N PHE A 555 40.65 24.82 18.13
CA PHE A 555 41.97 24.63 17.51
C PHE A 555 43.01 23.76 18.21
N GLY A 556 43.45 22.77 17.43
CA GLY A 556 44.62 21.92 17.66
C GLY A 556 44.68 20.82 16.61
N SER A 557 45.09 21.18 15.40
CA SER A 557 45.49 20.26 14.34
C SER A 557 46.64 19.37 14.80
N SER A 558 46.72 18.14 14.27
CA SER A 558 47.87 17.72 13.44
C SER A 558 47.72 16.26 13.03
N ASP A 559 48.04 16.06 11.75
CA ASP A 559 48.30 14.82 11.02
C ASP A 559 49.02 13.75 11.84
N ASP A 560 48.67 12.48 11.67
CA ASP A 560 49.54 11.59 10.88
C ASP A 560 48.83 10.28 10.50
N SER A 561 49.25 9.84 9.33
CA SER A 561 49.02 8.65 8.53
C SER A 561 48.93 7.28 9.23
N GLY A 562 48.20 6.35 8.60
CA GLY A 562 48.37 4.92 8.88
C GLY A 562 47.17 4.02 8.57
N CYS A 563 46.79 3.86 7.29
CA CYS A 563 46.02 2.68 6.86
C CYS A 563 46.85 1.40 7.07
N PRO A 564 46.19 0.29 7.42
CA PRO A 564 46.28 -0.83 6.51
C PRO A 564 44.93 -1.54 6.32
N SER A 565 44.54 -1.70 5.06
CA SER A 565 43.54 -2.69 4.63
C SER A 565 44.00 -4.11 4.97
N PRO A 566 43.05 -5.04 5.14
CA PRO A 566 43.22 -6.30 4.42
C PRO A 566 41.93 -6.83 3.78
N LYS A 567 42.02 -7.00 2.46
CA LYS A 567 41.79 -8.26 1.72
C LYS A 567 40.40 -8.90 1.83
N GLN A 568 39.63 -8.73 0.74
CA GLN A 568 38.71 -9.76 0.23
C GLN A 568 39.46 -11.07 -0.09
N PRO A 569 38.79 -12.23 0.06
CA PRO A 569 39.05 -13.38 -0.78
C PRO A 569 37.85 -13.68 -1.69
N LYS A 570 38.12 -13.71 -3.00
CA LYS A 570 37.36 -14.49 -3.97
C LYS A 570 37.59 -15.98 -3.68
N LYS A 571 36.54 -16.80 -3.70
CA LYS A 571 36.66 -18.23 -4.00
C LYS A 571 35.42 -18.75 -4.73
N GLU A 572 35.72 -19.56 -5.73
CA GLU A 572 34.85 -20.09 -6.77
C GLU A 572 33.95 -21.24 -6.29
N SER A 573 32.81 -21.31 -6.97
CA SER A 573 31.98 -22.47 -7.33
C SER A 573 32.48 -23.87 -6.93
N TYR A 574 31.64 -24.62 -6.19
CA TYR A 574 31.27 -26.00 -6.50
C TYR A 574 29.92 -26.33 -5.84
N GLY A 575 29.11 -27.11 -6.56
CA GLY A 575 27.67 -27.26 -6.34
C GLY A 575 27.23 -28.04 -5.10
N GLY A 576 25.97 -27.79 -4.72
CA GLY A 576 25.20 -28.53 -3.74
C GLY A 576 23.72 -28.23 -3.99
N GLY A 577 22.99 -29.22 -4.50
CA GLY A 577 21.57 -29.10 -4.83
C GLY A 577 20.71 -28.82 -3.61
N PHE A 578 19.71 -27.95 -3.78
CA PHE A 578 18.62 -27.78 -2.84
C PHE A 578 17.31 -28.16 -3.54
N PHE A 579 16.59 -29.05 -2.86
CA PHE A 579 15.32 -29.63 -3.24
C PHE A 579 14.22 -28.57 -3.24
N ASP A 580 13.51 -28.52 -4.35
CA ASP A 580 12.27 -27.79 -4.55
C ASP A 580 11.12 -28.71 -4.12
N LEU A 581 10.33 -28.30 -3.13
CA LEU A 581 9.17 -29.04 -2.62
C LEU A 581 7.96 -28.10 -2.67
N ASN A 582 7.21 -28.11 -3.78
CA ASN A 582 5.77 -27.83 -3.85
C ASN A 582 5.20 -28.06 -5.27
N LEU A 583 5.22 -29.32 -5.73
CA LEU A 583 4.45 -29.78 -6.90
C LEU A 583 3.40 -30.82 -6.43
N PRO A 584 2.09 -30.63 -6.67
CA PRO A 584 1.09 -31.66 -6.45
C PRO A 584 1.09 -32.70 -7.57
N ALA A 585 0.87 -33.96 -7.20
CA ALA A 585 0.88 -35.13 -8.06
C ALA A 585 -0.31 -35.19 -9.05
N GLU A 586 0.01 -35.46 -10.31
CA GLU A 586 -0.92 -35.88 -11.36
C GLU A 586 -1.42 -37.31 -11.09
N VAL A 587 -2.72 -37.55 -11.29
CA VAL A 587 -3.30 -38.89 -11.45
C VAL A 587 -3.65 -39.08 -12.92
N LEU A 588 -2.85 -39.91 -13.58
CA LEU A 588 -3.15 -40.52 -14.87
C LEU A 588 -4.07 -41.74 -14.66
N ASP A 589 -5.14 -41.84 -15.44
CA ASP A 589 -5.55 -43.10 -16.08
C ASP A 589 -6.56 -42.80 -17.21
N ARG A 590 -6.12 -42.99 -18.47
CA ARG A 590 -6.48 -44.12 -19.37
C ARG A 590 -7.88 -44.06 -19.99
N ASN A 591 -7.97 -43.42 -21.18
CA ASN A 591 -8.08 -44.07 -22.50
C ASN A 591 -8.37 -43.05 -23.60
#